data_AF-A0A0D9QG31-F1
#
_entry.id   AF-A0A0D9QG31-F1
#
_cell.length_a   1.000
_cell.length_b   1.000
_cell.length_c   1.000
_cell.angle_alpha   90.00
_cell.angle_beta   90.00
_cell.angle_gamma   90.00
#
_symmetry.space_group_name_H-M   'P 1'
#
loop_
_entity.id
_entity.type
_entity.pdbx_description
1 polymer ?
#
loop_
_entity_poly.entity_id
_entity_poly.type
_entity_poly.pdbx_seq_one_letter_code
_entity_poly.pdbx_strand_id
1 'polypeptide(L)'
;MEREVHCQTDWADLSEEITISEQLNGMLVAYAKNIILHNPAESAEDEHVIKKKIYAWSREYFQKLYNEHGGDANNADDGGQQTESSATRADGHSVKDQIQKEMERVNFDMGN
;
A
#
# COMPACT_ATOMS: atom_id res chain seq x y z
N MET A 1 10.35 -39.66 36.25
CA MET A 1 9.42 -39.50 35.11
C MET A 1 9.58 -38.08 34.62
N GLU A 2 10.35 -37.93 33.53
CA GLU A 2 10.50 -36.65 32.83
C GLU A 2 9.19 -36.37 32.09
N ARG A 3 8.68 -35.15 32.22
CA ARG A 3 7.41 -34.72 31.65
C ARG A 3 7.71 -34.27 30.22
N GLU A 4 7.41 -35.11 29.23
CA GLU A 4 7.48 -34.71 27.82
C GLU A 4 6.48 -33.57 27.58
N VAL A 5 7.00 -32.38 27.35
CA VAL A 5 6.20 -31.21 26.96
C VAL A 5 5.86 -31.40 25.49
N HIS A 6 4.62 -31.79 25.23
CA HIS A 6 4.09 -31.88 23.88
C HIS A 6 3.85 -30.45 23.38
N CYS A 7 4.82 -29.91 22.65
CA CYS A 7 4.66 -28.62 21.97
C CYS A 7 3.70 -28.81 20.78
N GLN A 8 2.40 -28.74 21.03
CA GLN A 8 1.42 -28.54 19.95
C GLN A 8 1.69 -27.16 19.34
N THR A 9 2.35 -27.15 18.19
CA THR A 9 2.27 -25.99 17.29
C THR A 9 1.09 -26.27 16.38
N ASP A 10 -0.07 -25.80 16.79
CA ASP A 10 -1.22 -25.75 15.89
C ASP A 10 -0.85 -24.75 14.78
N TRP A 11 -0.42 -25.28 13.64
CA TRP A 11 -0.23 -24.51 12.42
C TRP A 11 -1.63 -24.15 11.91
N ALA A 12 -2.19 -23.07 12.46
CA ALA A 12 -3.42 -22.49 11.94
C ALA A 12 -3.22 -22.21 10.45
N ASP A 13 -4.16 -22.64 9.62
CA ASP A 13 -4.16 -22.36 8.19
C ASP A 13 -4.43 -20.86 7.98
N LEU A 14 -3.36 -20.07 7.97
CA LEU A 14 -3.40 -18.61 7.80
C LEU A 14 -3.99 -18.18 6.45
N SER A 15 -4.23 -19.13 5.53
CA SER A 15 -4.77 -18.84 4.20
C SER A 15 -6.21 -18.36 4.22
N GLU A 16 -7.00 -18.72 5.24
CA GLU A 16 -8.40 -18.28 5.38
C GLU A 16 -8.54 -16.90 6.05
N GLU A 17 -7.49 -16.37 6.69
CA GLU A 17 -7.55 -15.11 7.43
C GLU A 17 -7.12 -13.87 6.61
N ILE A 18 -6.42 -14.06 5.49
CA ILE A 18 -5.87 -12.96 4.69
C ILE A 18 -6.74 -12.72 3.46
N THR A 19 -7.56 -11.67 3.50
CA THR A 19 -8.32 -11.21 2.33
C THR A 19 -7.43 -10.34 1.43
N ILE A 20 -7.12 -10.82 0.22
CA ILE A 20 -6.33 -10.06 -0.77
C ILE A 20 -7.28 -9.30 -1.70
N SER A 21 -7.09 -7.99 -1.83
CA SER A 21 -7.85 -7.19 -2.79
C SER A 21 -7.56 -7.62 -4.23
N GLU A 22 -8.61 -7.83 -5.02
CA GLU A 22 -8.51 -8.18 -6.45
C GLU A 22 -7.70 -7.14 -7.26
N GLN A 23 -7.72 -5.88 -6.83
CA GLN A 23 -7.02 -4.78 -7.49
C GLN A 23 -5.52 -4.74 -7.18
N LEU A 24 -5.07 -5.39 -6.10
CA LEU A 24 -3.68 -5.34 -5.65
C LEU A 24 -2.73 -5.87 -6.72
N ASN A 25 -3.07 -7.01 -7.33
CA ASN A 25 -2.24 -7.62 -8.36
C ASN A 25 -2.07 -6.68 -9.58
N GLY A 26 -3.17 -6.02 -10.00
CA GLY A 26 -3.13 -5.05 -11.10
C GLY A 26 -2.19 -3.87 -10.80
N MET A 27 -2.28 -3.31 -9.59
CA MET A 27 -1.42 -2.21 -9.14
C MET A 27 0.06 -2.60 -9.12
N LEU A 28 0.38 -3.79 -8.56
CA LEU A 28 1.76 -4.27 -8.47
C LEU A 28 2.35 -4.60 -9.84
N VAL A 29 1.56 -5.18 -10.76
CA VAL A 29 2.00 -5.45 -12.13
C VAL A 29 2.29 -4.15 -12.89
N ALA A 30 1.42 -3.14 -12.78
CA ALA A 30 1.64 -1.84 -13.40
C ALA A 30 2.89 -1.15 -12.85
N TYR A 31 3.07 -1.18 -11.53
CA TYR A 31 4.25 -0.63 -10.87
C TYR A 31 5.54 -1.35 -11.30
N ALA A 32 5.55 -2.68 -11.37
CA ALA A 32 6.71 -3.44 -11.81
C ALA A 32 7.11 -3.11 -13.26
N LYS A 33 6.13 -2.98 -14.16
CA LYS A 33 6.37 -2.52 -15.53
C LYS A 33 6.99 -1.12 -15.56
N ASN A 34 6.50 -0.22 -14.69
CA ASN A 34 7.03 1.14 -14.59
C ASN A 34 8.50 1.14 -14.13
N ILE A 35 8.85 0.32 -13.13
CA ILE A 35 10.24 0.18 -12.65
C ILE A 35 11.16 -0.36 -13.75
N ILE A 36 10.74 -1.40 -14.48
CA ILE A 36 11.54 -1.98 -15.58
C ILE A 36 11.74 -0.97 -16.70
N LEU A 37 10.68 -0.23 -17.07
CA LEU A 37 10.72 0.73 -18.17
C LEU A 37 11.64 1.91 -17.89
N HIS A 38 11.60 2.43 -16.66
CA HIS A 38 12.32 3.66 -16.31
C HIS A 38 13.66 3.41 -15.63
N ASN A 39 13.91 2.20 -15.14
CA ASN A 39 15.13 1.76 -14.47
C ASN A 39 15.76 2.87 -13.59
N PRO A 40 15.05 3.34 -12.53
CA PRO A 40 15.41 4.57 -11.83
C PRO A 40 16.79 4.55 -11.16
N ALA A 41 17.40 3.38 -11.02
CA ALA A 41 18.70 3.18 -10.42
C ALA A 41 19.79 2.76 -11.42
N GLU A 42 19.56 2.84 -12.74
CA GLU A 42 20.47 2.34 -13.79
C GLU A 42 21.94 2.77 -13.59
N SER A 43 22.16 4.03 -13.20
CA SER A 43 23.48 4.61 -13.06
C SER A 43 24.12 4.45 -11.68
N ALA A 44 23.50 3.70 -10.77
CA ALA A 44 23.97 3.53 -9.40
C ALA A 44 24.61 2.14 -9.21
N GLU A 45 25.80 2.11 -8.64
CA GLU A 45 26.52 0.87 -8.31
C GLU A 45 26.41 0.53 -6.82
N ASP A 46 26.24 1.54 -5.97
CA ASP A 46 26.09 1.38 -4.53
C ASP A 46 24.67 0.91 -4.16
N GLU A 47 24.57 -0.19 -3.41
CA GLU A 47 23.30 -0.81 -3.02
C GLU A 47 22.41 0.15 -2.23
N HIS A 48 22.99 0.97 -1.35
CA HIS A 48 22.22 1.92 -0.56
C HIS A 48 21.63 3.04 -1.43
N VAL A 49 22.41 3.55 -2.38
CA VAL A 49 21.93 4.51 -3.39
C VAL A 49 20.86 3.89 -4.30
N ILE A 50 21.03 2.64 -4.74
CA ILE A 50 20.03 1.91 -5.55
C ILE A 50 18.70 1.83 -4.79
N LYS A 51 18.72 1.36 -3.54
CA LYS A 51 17.53 1.25 -2.69
C LYS A 51 16.85 2.61 -2.50
N LYS A 52 17.62 3.67 -2.24
CA LYS A 52 17.10 5.03 -2.06
C LYS A 52 16.40 5.55 -3.32
N LYS A 53 17.00 5.32 -4.49
CA LYS A 53 16.42 5.73 -5.79
C LYS A 53 15.12 4.97 -6.07
N ILE A 54 15.10 3.65 -5.88
CA ILE A 54 13.89 2.84 -6.06
C ILE A 54 12.79 3.28 -5.08
N TYR A 55 13.13 3.53 -3.82
CA TYR A 55 12.15 3.97 -2.81
C TYR A 55 11.55 5.34 -3.14
N ALA A 56 12.38 6.32 -3.53
CA ALA A 56 11.92 7.64 -3.95
C ALA A 56 10.96 7.53 -5.15
N TRP A 57 11.34 6.73 -6.16
CA TRP A 57 10.50 6.48 -7.33
C TRP A 57 9.18 5.79 -6.96
N SER A 58 9.23 4.80 -6.06
CA SER A 58 8.03 4.10 -5.54
C SER A 58 7.05 5.11 -4.95
N ARG A 59 7.54 5.98 -4.07
CA ARG A 59 6.73 6.98 -3.38
C ARG A 59 6.09 7.95 -4.36
N GLU A 60 6.84 8.44 -5.34
CA GLU A 60 6.32 9.35 -6.37
C GLU A 60 5.26 8.67 -7.25
N TYR A 61 5.50 7.43 -7.67
CA TYR A 61 4.56 6.64 -8.46
C TYR A 61 3.22 6.46 -7.74
N PHE A 62 3.24 5.98 -6.49
CA PHE A 62 2.01 5.75 -5.73
C PHE A 62 1.32 7.04 -5.29
N GLN A 63 2.08 8.12 -5.03
CA GLN A 63 1.49 9.44 -4.77
C GLN A 63 0.75 9.96 -6.00
N LYS A 64 1.33 9.82 -7.20
CA LYS A 64 0.69 10.20 -8.45
C LYS A 64 -0.58 9.39 -8.68
N LEU A 65 -0.51 8.06 -8.50
CA LEU A 65 -1.67 7.18 -8.62
C LEU A 65 -2.79 7.58 -7.63
N TYR A 66 -2.44 7.92 -6.38
CA TYR A 66 -3.39 8.41 -5.40
C TYR A 66 -4.05 9.72 -5.82
N ASN A 67 -3.27 10.68 -6.33
CA ASN A 67 -3.81 11.98 -6.75
C ASN A 67 -4.73 11.84 -7.98
N GLU A 68 -4.38 10.97 -8.93
CA GLU A 68 -5.17 10.71 -10.14
C GLU A 68 -6.51 10.01 -9.83
N HIS A 69 -6.57 9.19 -8.77
CA HIS A 69 -7.78 8.49 -8.36
C HIS A 69 -8.55 9.16 -7.20
N GLY A 70 -7.94 10.10 -6.47
CA GLY A 70 -8.48 10.71 -5.25
C GLY A 70 -8.64 12.24 -5.30
N GLY A 71 -8.29 12.90 -6.41
CA GLY A 71 -8.30 14.36 -6.54
C GLY A 71 -9.65 15.00 -6.93
N ASP A 72 -10.65 14.22 -7.34
CA ASP A 72 -11.88 14.72 -7.98
C ASP A 72 -13.15 14.61 -7.11
N ALA A 73 -13.01 14.69 -5.79
CA ALA A 73 -14.16 14.68 -4.88
C ALA A 73 -14.76 16.08 -4.59
N ASN A 74 -14.31 17.15 -5.24
CA ASN A 74 -14.67 18.53 -4.83
C ASN A 74 -15.10 19.52 -5.94
N ASN A 75 -15.57 19.08 -7.11
CA ASN A 75 -16.23 19.99 -8.06
C ASN A 75 -17.59 19.44 -8.58
N ALA A 76 -18.65 19.90 -7.91
CA ALA A 76 -20.02 20.22 -8.36
C ALA A 76 -20.75 19.41 -9.46
N ASP A 77 -21.80 18.70 -9.00
CA ASP A 77 -23.23 18.78 -9.40
C ASP A 77 -23.62 18.79 -10.90
N ASP A 78 -24.23 17.70 -11.38
CA ASP A 78 -25.53 17.72 -12.08
C ASP A 78 -26.16 16.31 -12.17
N GLY A 79 -27.40 16.18 -11.68
CA GLY A 79 -28.43 15.45 -12.42
C GLY A 79 -28.54 13.93 -12.32
N GLY A 80 -29.00 13.44 -11.16
CA GLY A 80 -30.04 12.39 -11.11
C GLY A 80 -29.64 10.92 -11.24
N GLN A 81 -29.67 10.20 -10.11
CA GLN A 81 -30.60 9.08 -9.94
C GLN A 81 -30.63 8.66 -8.47
N GLN A 82 -31.83 8.75 -7.89
CA GLN A 82 -32.13 8.17 -6.59
C GLN A 82 -32.01 6.65 -6.66
N THR A 83 -31.13 6.09 -5.84
CA THR A 83 -31.38 4.80 -5.21
C THR A 83 -30.94 4.88 -3.77
N GLU A 84 -31.94 5.00 -2.90
CA GLU A 84 -31.81 4.86 -1.46
C GLU A 84 -31.32 3.44 -1.14
N SER A 85 -30.20 3.33 -0.42
CA SER A 85 -30.06 2.30 0.60
C SER A 85 -29.15 2.81 1.71
N SER A 86 -29.68 2.68 2.92
CA SER A 86 -29.22 3.27 4.15
C SER A 86 -27.99 2.56 4.72
N ALA A 87 -27.24 3.34 5.52
CA ALA A 87 -26.38 2.96 6.64
C ALA A 87 -24.84 3.07 6.47
N THR A 88 -24.28 3.79 7.45
CA THR A 88 -22.88 3.88 7.89
C THR A 88 -21.90 4.70 7.06
N ARG A 89 -22.13 6.01 7.17
CA ARG A 89 -21.13 7.07 7.19
C ARG A 89 -20.15 6.86 8.36
N ALA A 90 -19.02 6.17 8.14
CA ALA A 90 -17.77 6.30 8.91
C ALA A 90 -16.71 5.33 8.34
N ASP A 91 -15.84 5.79 7.44
CA ASP A 91 -14.43 5.33 7.40
C ASP A 91 -13.49 6.01 6.39
N GLY A 92 -13.92 7.07 5.69
CA GLY A 92 -13.03 7.78 4.76
C GLY A 92 -11.83 8.48 5.44
N HIS A 93 -11.94 8.82 6.73
CA HIS A 93 -10.85 9.46 7.49
C HIS A 93 -9.79 8.46 7.98
N SER A 94 -10.19 7.21 8.26
CA SER A 94 -9.35 6.18 8.88
C SER A 94 -8.21 5.72 7.98
N VAL A 95 -8.50 5.52 6.68
CA VAL A 95 -7.50 5.04 5.71
C VAL A 95 -6.42 6.09 5.44
N LYS A 96 -6.80 7.37 5.33
CA LYS A 96 -5.85 8.46 5.11
C LYS A 96 -4.90 8.63 6.29
N ASP A 97 -5.43 8.54 7.51
CA ASP A 97 -4.64 8.67 8.73
C ASP A 97 -3.72 7.46 8.93
N GLN A 98 -4.15 6.25 8.53
CA GLN A 98 -3.31 5.05 8.53
C GLN A 98 -2.15 5.15 7.53
N ILE A 99 -2.42 5.60 6.30
CA ILE A 99 -1.38 5.76 5.27
C ILE A 99 -0.36 6.81 5.73
N GLN A 100 -0.81 7.93 6.28
CA GLN A 100 0.09 8.96 6.80
C GLN A 100 0.94 8.44 7.96
N LYS A 101 0.34 7.72 8.91
CA LYS A 101 1.05 7.15 10.06
C LYS A 101 2.10 6.13 9.65
N GLU A 102 1.81 5.28 8.67
CA GLU A 102 2.80 4.34 8.15
C GLU A 102 3.89 5.07 7.35
N MET A 103 3.56 6.10 6.56
CA MET A 103 4.57 6.95 5.91
C MET A 103 5.54 7.61 6.90
N GLU A 104 5.04 8.09 8.05
CA GLU A 104 5.85 8.66 9.12
C GLU A 104 6.70 7.60 9.83
N ARG A 105 6.17 6.38 9.96
CA ARG A 105 6.87 5.23 10.55
C ARG A 105 8.01 4.69 9.68
N VAL A 106 7.90 4.79 8.34
CA VAL A 106 8.95 4.37 7.41
C VAL A 106 10.05 5.46 7.23
N ASN A 107 10.07 6.50 8.07
CA ASN A 107 11.25 7.35 8.20
C ASN A 107 12.38 6.54 8.84
N PHE A 108 13.13 5.82 8.02
CA PHE A 108 14.41 5.25 8.41
C PHE A 108 15.34 6.39 8.81
N ASP A 109 15.95 6.24 9.98
CA ASP A 109 16.96 7.16 10.49
C ASP A 109 18.13 7.19 9.49
N MET A 110 18.20 8.24 8.68
CA MET A 110 19.29 8.51 7.73
C MET A 110 20.47 9.13 8.49
N GLY A 111 20.94 8.43 9.51
CA GLY A 111 22.16 8.75 10.22
C GLY A 111 23.35 8.72 9.25
N ASN A 112 24.07 9.83 9.23
CA ASN A 112 25.16 10.20 8.32
C ASN A 112 26.36 9.25 8.35
#